data_AF-A0A8T4Y012-F1
#
_entry.id   AF-A0A8T4Y012-F1
#
_cell.length_a   1.000
_cell.length_b   1.000
_cell.length_c   1.000
_cell.angle_alpha   90.00
_cell.angle_beta   90.00
_cell.angle_gamma   90.00
#
_symmetry.space_group_name_H-M   'P 1'
#
loop_
_entity.id
_entity.type
_entity.pdbx_description
1 polymer ?
#
loop_
_entity_poly.entity_id
_entity_poly.type
_entity_poly.pdbx_seq_one_letter_code
_entity_poly.pdbx_strand_id
1 'polypeptide(L)'
;MSESLVKVRKTIKAKILELRKGKEELLSREYENWQRYLRGDKDALLYSATRQQADRLLKKLGERFDSTKEYPLILRRDVYRADTKLTPYWLKIPIYGVRGGVNVPIKTHELITSNMVCREVKIIRRNGEWFVYITVEKEVEAKP
;
A
#
# COMPACT_ATOMS: atom_id res chain seq x y z
N MET A 1 -28.12 -28.89 3.69
CA MET A 1 -27.77 -27.94 2.63
C MET A 1 -26.33 -27.51 2.87
N SER A 2 -25.43 -27.68 1.90
CA SER A 2 -24.04 -27.26 2.04
C SER A 2 -23.97 -25.74 2.03
N GLU A 3 -23.58 -25.13 3.15
CA GLU A 3 -23.28 -23.70 3.19
C GLU A 3 -22.12 -23.42 2.23
N SER A 4 -22.34 -22.53 1.27
CA SER A 4 -21.29 -22.15 0.32
C SER A 4 -20.45 -21.03 0.93
N LEU A 5 -19.13 -21.23 0.97
CA LEU A 5 -18.19 -20.18 1.37
C LEU A 5 -17.94 -19.26 0.18
N VAL A 6 -18.14 -17.95 0.38
CA VAL A 6 -17.88 -16.92 -0.62
C VAL A 6 -16.70 -16.04 -0.20
N LYS A 7 -15.82 -15.74 -1.17
CA LYS A 7 -14.68 -14.84 -0.97
C LYS A 7 -15.11 -13.39 -1.16
N VAL A 8 -15.05 -12.62 -0.08
CA VAL A 8 -15.39 -11.20 -0.10
C VAL A 8 -14.12 -10.37 0.05
N ARG A 9 -14.04 -9.27 -0.74
CA ARG A 9 -12.95 -8.29 -0.64
C ARG A 9 -13.42 -7.08 0.14
N LYS A 10 -12.55 -6.60 1.03
CA LYS A 10 -12.77 -5.40 1.84
C LYS A 10 -11.51 -4.55 1.84
N THR A 11 -11.66 -3.23 1.90
CA THR A 11 -10.53 -2.31 2.07
C THR A 11 -10.49 -1.81 3.50
N ILE A 12 -9.37 -2.05 4.18
CA ILE A 12 -9.08 -1.55 5.51
C ILE A 12 -8.27 -0.27 5.37
N LYS A 13 -8.82 0.85 5.88
CA LYS A 13 -8.12 2.12 5.94
C LYS A 13 -7.25 2.18 7.18
N ALA A 14 -6.05 2.72 7.03
CA ALA A 14 -5.14 2.98 8.12
C ALA A 14 -4.43 4.31 7.93
N LYS A 15 -4.06 4.94 9.04
CA LYS A 15 -3.19 6.13 9.07
C LYS A 15 -1.78 5.68 9.45
N ILE A 16 -0.76 6.18 8.75
CA ILE A 16 0.61 6.01 9.21
C ILE A 16 0.81 6.96 10.39
N LEU A 17 1.25 6.42 11.53
CA LEU A 17 1.53 7.24 12.71
C LEU A 17 2.84 8.00 12.54
N GLU A 18 3.10 8.95 13.44
CA GLU A 18 4.25 9.85 13.43
C GLU A 18 5.55 9.14 13.02
N LEU A 19 6.05 9.53 11.84
CA LEU A 19 7.31 9.04 11.32
C LEU A 19 8.43 9.93 11.86
N ARG A 20 9.56 9.32 12.19
CA ARG A 20 10.79 10.10 12.37
C ARG A 20 11.13 10.76 11.03
N LYS A 21 11.61 12.00 11.08
CA LYS A 21 11.96 12.82 9.90
C LYS A 21 12.64 12.03 8.77
N GLY A 22 13.68 11.26 9.08
CA GLY A 22 14.39 10.46 8.06
C GLY A 22 13.54 9.34 7.41
N LYS A 23 12.61 8.71 8.15
CA LYS A 23 11.69 7.72 7.55
C LYS A 23 10.64 8.39 6.65
N GLU A 24 10.18 9.57 7.06
CA GLU A 24 9.24 10.36 6.27
C GLU A 24 9.88 10.86 4.97
N GLU A 25 11.11 11.34 5.01
CA GLU A 25 11.88 11.75 3.84
C GLU A 25 12.06 10.58 2.86
N LEU A 26 12.41 9.39 3.37
CA LEU A 26 12.54 8.19 2.55
C LEU A 26 11.21 7.80 1.88
N LEU A 27 10.11 7.81 2.63
CA LEU A 27 8.78 7.51 2.09
C LEU A 27 8.33 8.54 1.05
N SER A 28 8.55 9.83 1.35
CA SER A 28 8.23 10.94 0.46
C SER A 28 9.01 10.82 -0.85
N ARG A 29 10.31 10.52 -0.78
CA ARG A 29 11.15 10.30 -1.95
C ARG A 29 10.66 9.16 -2.84
N GLU A 30 10.35 8.00 -2.26
CA GLU A 30 9.82 6.87 -3.04
C GLU A 30 8.47 7.22 -3.68
N TYR A 31 7.60 7.92 -2.94
CA TYR A 31 6.29 8.36 -3.42
C TYR A 31 6.40 9.38 -4.57
N GLU A 32 7.30 10.35 -4.44
CA GLU A 32 7.54 11.38 -5.46
C GLU A 32 8.19 10.80 -6.72
N ASN A 33 9.16 9.90 -6.56
CA ASN A 33 9.72 9.14 -7.67
C ASN A 33 8.66 8.29 -8.37
N TRP A 34 7.69 7.75 -7.62
CA TRP A 34 6.55 7.04 -8.20
C TRP A 34 5.68 7.98 -9.05
N GLN A 35 5.36 9.19 -8.56
CA GLN A 35 4.61 10.16 -9.36
C GLN A 35 5.37 10.57 -10.62
N ARG A 36 6.69 10.84 -10.51
CA ARG A 36 7.57 11.19 -11.64
C ARG A 36 7.59 10.09 -12.68
N TYR A 37 7.76 8.84 -12.25
CA TYR A 37 7.78 7.68 -13.14
C TYR A 37 6.47 7.50 -13.90
N LEU A 38 5.33 7.66 -13.21
CA LEU A 38 4.01 7.62 -13.86
C LEU A 38 3.86 8.74 -14.90
N ARG A 39 4.46 9.90 -14.67
CA ARG A 39 4.45 11.05 -15.60
C ARG A 39 5.49 10.96 -16.73
N GLY A 40 6.21 9.84 -16.84
CA GLY A 40 7.11 9.55 -17.96
C GLY A 40 8.60 9.60 -17.65
N ASP A 41 9.00 9.99 -16.44
CA ASP A 41 10.41 10.00 -16.02
C ASP A 41 10.90 8.56 -15.73
N LYS A 42 11.47 7.90 -16.73
CA LYS A 42 11.94 6.51 -16.63
C LYS A 42 13.23 6.35 -15.80
N ASP A 43 13.90 7.45 -15.51
CA ASP A 43 15.12 7.49 -14.69
C ASP A 43 14.81 7.67 -13.21
N ALA A 44 13.55 7.89 -12.85
CA ALA A 44 13.11 7.93 -11.46
C ALA A 44 13.56 6.69 -10.68
N LEU A 45 14.26 6.94 -9.58
CA LEU A 45 14.88 5.93 -8.73
C LEU A 45 13.81 5.26 -7.85
N LEU A 46 13.20 4.22 -8.39
CA LEU A 46 12.17 3.41 -7.74
C LEU A 46 12.72 2.04 -7.36
N TYR A 47 12.21 1.50 -6.26
CA TYR A 47 12.42 0.08 -5.99
C TYR A 47 11.88 -0.76 -7.16
N SER A 48 12.58 -1.83 -7.52
CA SER A 48 12.27 -2.61 -8.73
C SER A 48 10.84 -3.14 -8.75
N ALA A 49 10.34 -3.65 -7.61
CA ALA A 49 8.95 -4.11 -7.52
C ALA A 49 7.94 -2.95 -7.60
N THR A 50 8.30 -1.77 -7.09
CA THR A 50 7.48 -0.55 -7.20
C THR A 50 7.37 -0.12 -8.67
N ARG A 51 8.48 -0.10 -9.41
CA ARG A 51 8.49 0.19 -10.84
C ARG A 51 7.56 -0.73 -11.63
N GLN A 52 7.61 -2.03 -11.37
CA GLN A 52 6.71 -3.01 -12.00
C GLN A 52 5.23 -2.73 -11.73
N GLN A 53 4.88 -2.26 -10.52
CA GLN A 53 3.50 -1.87 -10.21
C GLN A 53 3.09 -0.59 -10.93
N ALA A 54 4.02 0.34 -11.14
CA ALA A 54 3.76 1.57 -11.89
C ALA A 54 3.44 1.26 -13.36
N ASP A 55 4.23 0.39 -14.00
CA ASP A 55 3.98 -0.03 -15.38
C ASP A 55 2.62 -0.73 -15.54
N ARG A 56 2.26 -1.59 -14.57
CA ARG A 56 0.93 -2.22 -14.53
C ARG A 56 -0.19 -1.21 -14.38
N LEU A 57 0.01 -0.19 -13.53
CA LEU A 57 -0.98 0.87 -13.34
C LEU A 57 -1.16 1.69 -14.62
N LEU A 58 -0.09 2.11 -15.27
CA LEU A 58 -0.14 2.84 -16.54
C LEU A 58 -0.87 2.04 -17.61
N LYS A 59 -0.52 0.76 -17.78
CA LYS A 59 -1.21 -0.14 -18.72
C LYS A 59 -2.70 -0.28 -18.42
N LYS A 60 -3.07 -0.30 -17.14
CA LYS A 60 -4.47 -0.39 -16.70
C LYS A 60 -5.26 0.90 -16.94
N LEU A 61 -4.62 2.05 -16.76
CA LEU A 61 -5.27 3.36 -16.95
C LEU A 61 -5.39 3.70 -18.43
N GLY A 62 -4.37 3.41 -19.24
CA GLY A 62 -4.36 3.74 -20.66
C GLY A 62 -4.70 5.21 -20.89
N GLU A 63 -5.68 5.47 -21.74
CA GLU A 63 -6.19 6.82 -22.06
C GLU A 63 -6.80 7.57 -20.86
N ARG A 64 -7.15 6.87 -19.79
CA ARG A 64 -7.69 7.47 -18.55
C ARG A 64 -6.61 8.00 -17.62
N PHE A 65 -5.34 7.86 -17.98
CA PHE A 65 -4.24 8.42 -17.20
C PHE A 65 -4.26 9.95 -17.29
N ASP A 66 -4.13 10.60 -16.14
CA ASP A 66 -4.14 12.05 -16.00
C ASP A 66 -2.89 12.47 -15.23
N SER A 67 -1.95 13.10 -15.94
CA SER A 67 -0.66 13.52 -15.38
C SER A 67 -0.79 14.61 -14.29
N THR A 68 -1.93 15.31 -14.22
CA THR A 68 -2.20 16.34 -13.21
C THR A 68 -2.56 15.76 -11.85
N LYS A 69 -2.99 14.49 -11.80
CA LYS A 69 -3.40 13.81 -10.57
C LYS A 69 -2.24 13.12 -9.88
N GLU A 70 -2.31 13.02 -8.56
CA GLU A 70 -1.47 12.09 -7.80
C GLU A 70 -2.13 10.71 -7.74
N TYR A 71 -1.34 9.67 -7.97
CA TYR A 71 -1.79 8.28 -7.89
C TYR A 71 -1.28 7.59 -6.63
N PRO A 72 -2.05 6.64 -6.06
CA PRO A 72 -1.57 5.89 -4.91
C PRO A 72 -0.33 5.07 -5.27
N LEU A 73 0.65 5.04 -4.37
CA LEU A 73 1.79 4.13 -4.47
C LEU A 73 1.31 2.71 -4.15
N ILE A 74 1.35 1.83 -5.16
CA ILE A 74 0.86 0.45 -5.06
C ILE A 74 2.03 -0.46 -4.66
N LEU A 75 1.89 -1.13 -3.53
CA LEU A 75 2.86 -2.11 -3.06
C LEU A 75 2.46 -3.54 -3.44
N ARG A 76 3.46 -4.42 -3.53
CA ARG A 76 3.28 -5.85 -3.76
C ARG A 76 2.64 -6.53 -2.54
N ARG A 77 2.04 -7.71 -2.75
CA ARG A 77 1.25 -8.48 -1.79
C ARG A 77 2.00 -8.93 -0.53
N ASP A 78 3.33 -8.95 -0.58
CA ASP A 78 4.25 -9.44 0.46
C ASP A 78 4.70 -8.35 1.45
N VAL A 79 3.95 -7.26 1.57
CA VAL A 79 4.22 -6.25 2.59
C VAL A 79 3.87 -6.80 3.98
N TYR A 80 4.90 -7.01 4.78
CA TYR A 80 4.87 -7.67 6.08
C TYR A 80 4.08 -6.88 7.13
N ARG A 81 3.32 -7.61 7.96
CA ARG A 81 2.76 -7.13 9.23
C ARG A 81 3.63 -7.64 10.38
N ALA A 82 4.00 -6.75 11.29
CA ALA A 82 4.55 -7.10 12.59
C ALA A 82 3.63 -6.56 13.68
N ASP A 83 3.46 -7.33 14.75
CA ASP A 83 2.73 -6.95 15.97
C ASP A 83 3.73 -6.45 17.01
N THR A 84 3.45 -5.30 17.65
CA THR A 84 4.34 -4.70 18.66
C THR A 84 3.57 -3.90 19.70
N LYS A 85 4.24 -3.52 20.80
CA LYS A 85 3.68 -2.72 21.89
C LYS A 85 3.19 -1.30 21.52
N LEU A 86 3.66 -0.70 20.42
CA LEU A 86 3.30 0.69 20.01
C LEU A 86 2.07 0.74 19.09
N THR A 87 2.01 -0.17 18.13
CA THR A 87 0.83 -0.43 17.29
C THR A 87 0.77 -1.92 16.97
N PRO A 88 -0.44 -2.51 16.89
CA PRO A 88 -0.60 -3.93 16.53
C PRO A 88 -0.16 -4.23 15.08
N TYR A 89 0.09 -3.19 14.28
CA TYR A 89 0.43 -3.33 12.88
C TYR A 89 1.56 -2.39 12.46
N TRP A 90 2.62 -2.99 11.90
CA TRP A 90 3.63 -2.31 11.08
C TRP A 90 3.44 -2.65 9.61
N LEU A 91 3.83 -1.72 8.75
CA LEU A 91 3.88 -1.91 7.31
C LEU A 91 5.33 -1.76 6.83
N LYS A 92 5.85 -2.77 6.12
CA LYS A 92 7.18 -2.71 5.51
C LYS A 92 7.12 -2.14 4.10
N ILE A 93 7.56 -0.90 3.91
CA ILE A 93 7.54 -0.23 2.61
C ILE A 93 8.91 -0.43 1.92
N PRO A 94 8.98 -1.08 0.75
CA PRO A 94 10.21 -1.15 -0.02
C PRO A 94 10.58 0.24 -0.55
N ILE A 95 11.83 0.64 -0.39
CA ILE A 95 12.34 1.95 -0.81
C ILE A 95 13.65 1.76 -1.56
N TYR A 96 13.82 2.48 -2.67
CA TYR A 96 15.05 2.47 -3.43
C TYR A 96 16.25 2.87 -2.57
N GLY A 97 17.34 2.10 -2.67
CA GLY A 97 18.58 2.34 -1.91
C GLY A 97 18.53 1.93 -0.43
N VAL A 98 17.41 1.39 0.07
CA VAL A 98 17.28 0.93 1.47
C VAL A 98 17.13 -0.59 1.51
N ARG A 99 18.19 -1.29 1.94
CA ARG A 99 18.14 -2.75 2.10
C ARG A 99 17.09 -3.12 3.14
N GLY A 100 16.09 -3.90 2.72
CA GLY A 100 14.98 -4.30 3.58
C GLY A 100 13.89 -3.25 3.76
N GLY A 101 13.94 -2.10 3.09
CA GLY A 101 12.88 -1.09 3.15
C GLY A 101 12.73 -0.43 4.53
N VAL A 102 11.61 0.25 4.73
CA VAL A 102 11.30 1.00 5.96
C VAL A 102 10.04 0.45 6.62
N ASN A 103 10.13 0.16 7.90
CA ASN A 103 8.98 -0.20 8.73
C ASN A 103 8.30 1.08 9.24
N VAL A 104 7.01 1.21 8.92
CA VAL A 104 6.16 2.31 9.37
C VAL A 104 5.03 1.80 10.27
N PRO A 105 4.78 2.44 11.42
CA PRO A 105 3.66 2.08 12.29
C PRO A 105 2.34 2.55 11.68
N ILE A 106 1.32 1.69 11.69
CA ILE A 106 0.00 2.05 11.16
C ILE A 106 -1.09 1.86 12.22
N LYS A 107 -2.07 2.77 12.24
CA LYS A 107 -3.31 2.63 13.01
C LYS A 107 -4.45 2.33 12.04
N THR A 108 -4.98 1.12 12.12
CA THR A 108 -6.10 0.69 11.29
C THR A 108 -7.42 1.14 11.91
N HIS A 109 -8.41 1.49 11.07
CA HIS A 109 -9.77 1.78 11.53
C HIS A 109 -10.53 0.53 12.01
N GLU A 110 -10.02 -0.66 11.71
CA GLU A 110 -10.57 -1.96 12.08
C GLU A 110 -9.43 -2.96 12.29
N LEU A 111 -9.64 -3.93 13.18
CA LEU A 111 -8.68 -5.01 13.42
C LEU A 111 -8.52 -5.87 12.17
N ILE A 112 -7.27 -6.20 11.86
CA ILE A 112 -6.98 -7.18 10.83
C ILE A 112 -6.72 -8.53 11.47
N THR A 113 -7.64 -9.46 11.24
CA THR A 113 -7.64 -10.80 11.80
C THR A 113 -6.82 -11.77 10.95
N SER A 114 -6.43 -12.90 11.52
CA SER A 114 -5.58 -13.92 10.87
C SER A 114 -6.25 -14.60 9.66
N ASN A 115 -7.58 -14.64 9.62
CA ASN A 115 -8.37 -15.15 8.48
C ASN A 115 -8.44 -14.18 7.28
N MET A 116 -7.84 -12.98 7.38
CA MET A 116 -7.82 -11.99 6.30
C MET A 116 -6.51 -12.05 5.52
N VAL A 117 -6.61 -12.37 4.23
CA VAL A 117 -5.47 -12.43 3.32
C VAL A 117 -5.23 -11.06 2.68
N CYS A 118 -4.05 -10.48 2.87
CA CYS A 118 -3.67 -9.25 2.18
C CYS A 118 -3.56 -9.50 0.66
N ARG A 119 -4.15 -8.60 -0.15
CA ARG A 119 -4.13 -8.68 -1.61
C ARG A 119 -3.35 -7.53 -2.24
N GLU A 120 -3.63 -6.31 -1.78
CA GLU A 120 -3.06 -5.08 -2.34
C GLU A 120 -2.92 -4.05 -1.22
N VAL A 121 -1.86 -3.26 -1.27
CA VAL A 121 -1.67 -2.12 -0.37
C VAL A 121 -1.44 -0.88 -1.21
N LYS A 122 -2.15 0.20 -0.88
CA LYS A 122 -2.03 1.52 -1.51
C LYS A 122 -1.64 2.55 -0.47
N ILE A 123 -0.57 3.28 -0.73
CA ILE A 123 -0.17 4.44 0.06
C ILE A 123 -0.68 5.71 -0.61
N ILE A 124 -1.27 6.59 0.18
CA ILE A 124 -1.91 7.83 -0.28
C ILE A 124 -1.41 8.96 0.61
N ARG A 125 -1.07 10.10 -0.01
CA ARG A 125 -0.78 11.35 0.69
C ARG A 125 -2.00 12.28 0.62
N ARG A 126 -2.44 12.84 1.75
CA ARG A 126 -3.52 13.84 1.82
C ARG A 126 -3.24 14.85 2.91
N ASN A 127 -3.26 16.14 2.57
CA ASN A 127 -3.04 17.24 3.52
C ASN A 127 -1.75 17.07 4.36
N GLY A 128 -0.67 16.60 3.72
CA GLY A 128 0.60 16.31 4.41
C GLY A 128 0.62 15.02 5.23
N GLU A 129 -0.51 14.32 5.38
CA GLU A 129 -0.60 13.07 6.12
C GLU A 129 -0.57 11.85 5.21
N TRP A 130 -0.15 10.72 5.79
CA TRP A 130 -0.01 9.45 5.08
C TRP A 130 -1.08 8.44 5.49
N PHE A 131 -1.72 7.85 4.48
CA PHE A 131 -2.74 6.83 4.64
C PHE A 131 -2.38 5.57 3.88
N VAL A 132 -2.81 4.43 4.42
CA VAL A 132 -2.61 3.11 3.83
C VAL A 132 -3.96 2.44 3.67
N TYR A 133 -4.31 2.09 2.43
CA TYR A 133 -5.51 1.34 2.11
C TYR A 133 -5.10 -0.09 1.79
N ILE A 134 -5.54 -1.03 2.64
CA ILE A 134 -5.17 -2.44 2.58
C ILE A 134 -6.38 -3.21 2.08
N THR A 135 -6.33 -3.72 0.86
CA THR A 135 -7.34 -4.64 0.36
C THR A 135 -7.07 -6.03 0.92
N VAL A 136 -8.02 -6.53 1.69
CA VAL A 136 -8.03 -7.89 2.26
C VAL A 136 -9.12 -8.73 1.63
N GLU A 137 -8.90 -10.04 1.59
CA GLU A 137 -9.87 -11.04 1.19
C GLU A 137 -10.15 -11.96 2.38
N LYS A 138 -11.42 -12.23 2.66
CA LYS A 138 -11.85 -13.20 3.68
C LYS A 138 -12.95 -14.09 3.11
N GLU A 139 -12.99 -15.33 3.59
CA GLU A 139 -14.10 -16.24 3.34
C GLU A 139 -15.20 -15.96 4.37
N VAL A 140 -16.44 -15.90 3.90
CA VAL A 140 -17.63 -15.76 4.74
C VAL A 140 -18.68 -16.78 4.29
N GLU A 141 -19.49 -17.22 5.23
CA GLU A 141 -20.66 -18.05 4.95
C GLU A 141 -21.70 -17.21 4.18
N ALA A 142 -22.16 -17.72 3.06
CA ALA A 142 -23.31 -17.15 2.37
C ALA A 142 -24.56 -17.44 3.22
N LYS A 143 -25.16 -16.40 3.81
CA LYS A 143 -26.50 -16.55 4.40
C LYS A 143 -27.52 -16.79 3.27
N PRO A 144 -28.43 -17.76 3.42
CA PRO A 144 -29.47 -18.07 2.43
C PRO A 144 -30.45 -16.91 2.22
#